data_AF-A0A7C2XU80-F1
#
_entry.id   AF-A0A7C2XU80-F1
#
_cell.length_a   1.000
_cell.length_b   1.000
_cell.length_c   1.000
_cell.angle_alpha   90.00
_cell.angle_beta   90.00
_cell.angle_gamma   90.00
#
_symmetry.space_group_name_H-M   'P 1'
#
loop_
_entity.id
_entity.type
_entity.pdbx_description
1 polymer ?
#
loop_
_entity_poly.entity_id
_entity_poly.type
_entity_poly.pdbx_seq_one_letter_code
_entity_poly.pdbx_strand_id
1 'polypeptide(L)'
;MASYNLSPELRDLIDLAREMLDTEIFLHRRTDVPTQGLLIDDYTFRTGKNVIAFSSSQLGMLKDFVIAKQCLILLARGIAAKNNRYRVLSFENQTALAGARQIYLDTLKDENTRKMEMWRKKQLIFELFLLFHETLSELPLTILANIVIAKQYPVMRNAQVYSLLKGSMRDMHDLVPVKDFIPQRYFVLHNGMFYARDMLMAYILSEYKLNPVINIPELQRFRNLDVKEMMTHRWSRSIWYHTKVIGDAMSNILKLSVNYDFEREIDPDYFLAVYECCVDIVNRWLVMMAMQDWYT
;
A
#
# COMPACT_ATOMS: atom_id res chain seq x y z
N MET A 1 -28.76 -14.25 -5.93
CA MET A 1 -27.57 -13.70 -5.26
C MET A 1 -27.47 -14.29 -3.86
N ALA A 2 -26.31 -14.77 -3.43
CA ALA A 2 -26.13 -15.21 -2.04
C ALA A 2 -26.29 -13.97 -1.13
N SER A 3 -27.31 -13.97 -0.27
CA SER A 3 -27.52 -12.90 0.70
C SER A 3 -26.46 -13.04 1.80
N TYR A 4 -25.37 -12.29 1.67
CA TYR A 4 -24.37 -12.19 2.72
C TYR A 4 -24.95 -11.35 3.85
N ASN A 5 -24.76 -11.76 5.11
CA ASN A 5 -25.14 -10.92 6.24
C ASN A 5 -24.14 -9.76 6.37
N LEU A 6 -24.43 -8.63 5.73
CA LEU A 6 -23.63 -7.39 5.76
C LEU A 6 -24.19 -6.44 6.82
N SER A 7 -23.33 -5.69 7.52
CA SER A 7 -23.78 -4.58 8.38
C SER A 7 -24.55 -3.52 7.57
N PRO A 8 -25.43 -2.73 8.21
CA PRO A 8 -26.12 -1.62 7.54
C PRO A 8 -25.16 -0.65 6.85
N GLU A 9 -24.09 -0.24 7.54
CA GLU A 9 -23.13 0.75 7.04
C GLU A 9 -22.40 0.27 5.78
N LEU A 10 -22.13 -1.04 5.68
CA LEU A 10 -21.53 -1.59 4.47
C LEU A 10 -22.53 -1.66 3.31
N ARG A 11 -23.81 -1.93 3.59
CA ARG A 11 -24.84 -1.92 2.53
C ARG A 11 -24.98 -0.52 1.97
N ASP A 12 -25.08 0.48 2.84
CA ASP A 12 -25.19 1.89 2.46
C ASP A 12 -23.98 2.32 1.61
N LEU A 13 -22.76 1.93 1.99
CA LEU A 13 -21.55 2.20 1.20
C LEU A 13 -21.57 1.51 -0.17
N ILE A 14 -22.05 0.26 -0.26
CA ILE A 14 -22.13 -0.45 -1.54
C ILE A 14 -23.20 0.18 -2.43
N ASP A 15 -24.35 0.55 -1.88
CA ASP A 15 -25.44 1.16 -2.62
C ASP A 15 -25.06 2.56 -3.10
N LEU A 16 -24.38 3.36 -2.26
CA LEU A 16 -23.73 4.61 -2.64
C LEU A 16 -22.76 4.40 -3.81
N ALA A 17 -21.91 3.36 -3.74
CA ALA A 17 -20.96 3.08 -4.80
C ALA A 17 -21.64 2.70 -6.12
N ARG A 18 -22.73 1.92 -6.06
CA ARG A 18 -23.54 1.57 -7.24
C ARG A 18 -24.16 2.80 -7.88
N GLU A 19 -24.73 3.70 -7.06
CA GLU A 19 -25.34 4.94 -7.52
C GLU A 19 -24.31 5.89 -8.14
N MET A 20 -23.22 6.19 -7.41
CA MET A 20 -22.20 7.13 -7.86
C MET A 20 -21.48 6.67 -9.14
N LEU A 21 -21.25 5.37 -9.27
CA LEU A 21 -20.54 4.81 -10.42
C LEU A 21 -21.46 4.36 -11.56
N ASP A 22 -22.77 4.27 -11.32
CA ASP A 22 -23.76 3.70 -12.24
C ASP A 22 -23.37 2.28 -12.69
N THR A 23 -23.09 1.40 -11.72
CA THR A 23 -22.62 0.04 -11.96
C THR A 23 -23.14 -0.95 -10.93
N GLU A 24 -23.20 -2.23 -11.30
CA GLU A 24 -23.33 -3.31 -10.32
C GLU A 24 -21.98 -3.63 -9.65
N ILE A 25 -22.06 -4.12 -8.41
CA ILE A 25 -20.92 -4.61 -7.63
C ILE A 25 -21.23 -6.03 -7.18
N PHE A 26 -20.38 -6.97 -7.58
CA PHE A 26 -20.51 -8.39 -7.26
C PHE A 26 -19.59 -8.76 -6.10
N LEU A 27 -20.15 -9.40 -5.08
CA LEU A 27 -19.40 -9.90 -3.94
C LEU A 27 -19.15 -11.40 -4.10
N HIS A 28 -17.88 -11.83 -3.97
CA HIS A 28 -17.50 -13.23 -4.06
C HIS A 28 -16.71 -13.68 -2.84
N ARG A 29 -17.22 -14.70 -2.14
CA ARG A 29 -16.52 -15.35 -1.04
C ARG A 29 -15.78 -16.58 -1.53
N ARG A 30 -14.46 -16.66 -1.37
CA ARG A 30 -13.65 -17.84 -1.77
C ARG A 30 -12.53 -18.15 -0.77
N THR A 31 -12.02 -19.37 -0.78
CA THR A 31 -10.94 -19.84 0.11
C THR A 31 -9.54 -19.40 -0.34
N ASP A 32 -9.36 -19.15 -1.64
CA ASP A 32 -8.09 -18.81 -2.29
C ASP A 32 -7.82 -17.30 -2.35
N VAL A 33 -8.70 -16.48 -1.78
CA VAL A 33 -8.55 -15.02 -1.78
C VAL A 33 -7.64 -14.57 -0.63
N PRO A 34 -6.69 -13.65 -0.88
CA PRO A 34 -5.84 -13.08 0.17
C PRO A 34 -6.64 -12.44 1.31
N THR A 35 -6.04 -12.38 2.50
CA THR A 35 -6.66 -11.73 3.67
C THR A 35 -6.89 -10.23 3.48
N GLN A 36 -6.20 -9.56 2.55
CA GLN A 36 -6.52 -8.16 2.23
C GLN A 36 -7.76 -7.98 1.33
N GLY A 37 -8.37 -9.07 0.85
CA GLY A 37 -9.37 -9.04 -0.22
C GLY A 37 -8.74 -8.78 -1.58
N LEU A 38 -9.53 -8.92 -2.65
CA LEU A 38 -9.14 -8.63 -4.01
C LEU A 38 -10.24 -7.82 -4.70
N LEU A 39 -9.85 -6.76 -5.40
CA LEU A 39 -10.73 -5.99 -6.28
C LEU A 39 -10.36 -6.28 -7.73
N ILE A 40 -11.34 -6.67 -8.52
CA ILE A 40 -11.25 -6.73 -9.98
C ILE A 40 -12.26 -5.72 -10.51
N ASP A 41 -11.76 -4.55 -10.90
CA ASP A 41 -12.59 -3.45 -11.41
C ASP A 41 -12.48 -3.28 -12.92
N ASP A 42 -13.57 -2.80 -13.52
CA ASP A 42 -13.65 -2.58 -14.96
C ASP A 42 -12.71 -1.47 -15.43
N TYR A 43 -12.44 -0.47 -14.58
CA TYR A 43 -11.61 0.68 -14.94
C TYR A 43 -10.14 0.29 -15.16
N THR A 44 -9.63 -0.66 -14.37
CA THR A 44 -8.26 -1.16 -14.44
C THR A 44 -8.14 -2.30 -15.44
N PHE A 45 -9.08 -3.26 -15.40
CA PHE A 45 -8.94 -4.54 -16.11
C PHE A 45 -9.86 -4.71 -17.32
N ARG A 46 -10.78 -3.77 -17.58
CA ARG A 46 -11.74 -3.80 -18.71
C ARG A 46 -12.54 -5.10 -18.80
N THR A 47 -12.93 -5.63 -17.64
CA THR A 47 -13.63 -6.91 -17.50
C THR A 47 -15.14 -6.81 -17.76
N GLY A 48 -15.69 -5.60 -17.86
CA GLY A 48 -17.11 -5.30 -17.88
C GLY A 48 -17.82 -5.55 -16.55
N LYS A 49 -17.09 -5.83 -15.46
CA LYS A 49 -17.66 -6.17 -14.15
C LYS A 49 -16.79 -5.70 -13.00
N ASN A 50 -17.44 -5.20 -11.95
CA ASN A 50 -16.78 -4.85 -10.69
C ASN A 50 -17.01 -5.96 -9.66
N VAL A 51 -15.93 -6.67 -9.31
CA VAL A 51 -15.95 -7.82 -8.40
C VAL A 51 -15.08 -7.54 -7.18
N ILE A 52 -15.68 -7.63 -6.00
CA ILE A 52 -14.97 -7.64 -4.71
C ILE A 52 -14.96 -9.06 -4.19
N ALA A 53 -13.78 -9.68 -4.17
CA ALA A 53 -13.57 -10.98 -3.59
C ALA A 53 -12.99 -10.86 -2.17
N PHE A 54 -13.49 -11.69 -1.26
CA PHE A 54 -13.02 -11.75 0.14
C PHE A 54 -12.87 -13.19 0.62
N SER A 55 -12.00 -13.38 1.60
CA SER A 55 -11.64 -14.71 2.09
C SER A 55 -12.78 -15.35 2.87
N SER A 56 -12.98 -16.65 2.69
CA SER A 56 -13.95 -17.42 3.47
C SER A 56 -13.62 -17.46 4.96
N SER A 57 -12.36 -17.26 5.35
CA SER A 57 -11.96 -17.22 6.77
C SER A 57 -12.33 -15.91 7.48
N GLN A 58 -12.78 -14.89 6.74
CA GLN A 58 -13.20 -13.62 7.30
C GLN A 58 -14.68 -13.67 7.70
N LEU A 59 -14.95 -13.36 8.96
CA LEU A 59 -16.27 -13.40 9.56
C LEU A 59 -16.59 -12.07 10.25
N GLY A 60 -17.88 -11.79 10.44
CA GLY A 60 -18.36 -10.60 11.13
C GLY A 60 -17.78 -9.30 10.56
N MET A 61 -17.39 -8.39 11.46
CA MET A 61 -16.85 -7.07 11.11
C MET A 61 -15.54 -7.12 10.31
N LEU A 62 -14.74 -8.21 10.42
CA LEU A 62 -13.51 -8.32 9.63
C LEU A 62 -13.80 -8.48 8.14
N LYS A 63 -14.85 -9.25 7.82
CA LYS A 63 -15.36 -9.40 6.46
C LYS A 63 -15.90 -8.06 5.95
N ASP A 64 -16.68 -7.36 6.78
CA ASP A 64 -17.26 -6.08 6.38
C ASP A 64 -16.19 -5.01 6.13
N PHE A 65 -15.17 -4.91 7.00
CA PHE A 65 -14.00 -4.04 6.81
C PHE A 65 -13.28 -4.29 5.48
N VAL A 66 -13.02 -5.55 5.14
CA VAL A 66 -12.30 -5.90 3.91
C VAL A 66 -13.10 -5.50 2.67
N ILE A 67 -14.41 -5.75 2.67
CA ILE A 67 -15.29 -5.36 1.56
C ILE A 67 -15.36 -3.83 1.47
N ALA A 68 -15.55 -3.13 2.60
CA ALA A 68 -15.60 -1.66 2.63
C ALA A 68 -14.33 -1.05 2.05
N LYS A 69 -13.16 -1.57 2.45
CA LYS A 69 -11.87 -1.10 1.94
C LYS A 69 -11.77 -1.25 0.42
N GLN A 70 -12.14 -2.40 -0.14
CA GLN A 70 -12.12 -2.63 -1.58
C GLN A 70 -13.18 -1.78 -2.32
N CYS A 71 -14.33 -1.54 -1.69
CA CYS A 71 -15.39 -0.67 -2.22
C CYS A 71 -14.91 0.79 -2.32
N LEU A 72 -14.20 1.29 -1.31
CA LEU A 72 -13.64 2.65 -1.32
C LEU A 72 -12.54 2.81 -2.37
N ILE A 73 -11.72 1.78 -2.59
CA ILE A 73 -10.73 1.76 -3.68
C ILE A 73 -11.45 1.82 -5.04
N LEU A 74 -12.51 1.02 -5.22
CA LEU A 74 -13.33 1.04 -6.43
C LEU A 74 -13.97 2.42 -6.67
N LEU A 75 -14.53 3.04 -5.64
CA LEU A 75 -15.11 4.38 -5.69
C LEU A 75 -14.10 5.43 -6.15
N ALA A 76 -12.92 5.47 -5.52
CA ALA A 76 -11.86 6.41 -5.90
C ALA A 76 -11.41 6.22 -7.36
N ARG A 77 -11.19 4.97 -7.78
CA ARG A 77 -10.81 4.64 -9.17
C ARG A 77 -11.90 5.00 -10.17
N GLY A 78 -13.14 4.60 -9.88
CA GLY A 78 -14.28 4.78 -10.78
C GLY A 78 -14.67 6.24 -10.95
N ILE A 79 -14.67 7.02 -9.87
CA ILE A 79 -14.91 8.47 -9.96
C ILE A 79 -13.79 9.17 -10.74
N ALA A 80 -12.53 8.81 -10.50
CA ALA A 80 -11.42 9.34 -11.30
C ALA A 80 -11.57 8.97 -12.79
N ALA A 81 -12.04 7.76 -13.10
CA ALA A 81 -12.25 7.31 -14.47
C ALA A 81 -13.39 8.09 -15.15
N LYS A 82 -14.52 8.28 -14.46
CA LYS A 82 -15.65 9.11 -14.95
C LYS A 82 -15.22 10.56 -15.24
N ASN A 83 -14.22 11.06 -14.51
CA ASN A 83 -13.66 12.41 -14.69
C ASN A 83 -12.46 12.48 -15.66
N ASN A 84 -12.12 11.39 -16.37
CA ASN A 84 -10.91 11.30 -17.21
C ASN A 84 -9.60 11.65 -16.48
N ARG A 85 -9.55 11.39 -15.17
CA ARG A 85 -8.39 11.63 -14.31
C ARG A 85 -7.70 10.33 -13.88
N TYR A 86 -8.29 9.18 -14.13
CA TYR A 86 -7.71 7.89 -13.77
C TYR A 86 -6.42 7.63 -14.55
N ARG A 87 -5.37 7.29 -13.79
CA ARG A 87 -4.01 6.98 -14.23
C ARG A 87 -3.57 5.66 -13.63
N VAL A 88 -2.71 4.97 -14.38
CA VAL A 88 -2.03 3.75 -13.96
C VAL A 88 -0.53 3.93 -14.14
N LEU A 89 0.27 3.20 -13.36
CA LEU A 89 1.71 3.20 -13.57
C LEU A 89 2.02 2.56 -14.92
N SER A 90 2.69 3.31 -15.80
CA SER A 90 3.06 2.85 -17.13
C SER A 90 3.81 1.51 -17.07
N PHE A 91 3.45 0.58 -17.94
CA PHE A 91 4.19 -0.66 -18.16
C PHE A 91 4.60 -0.75 -19.63
N GLU A 92 5.28 0.29 -20.10
CA GLU A 92 5.72 0.42 -21.49
C GLU A 92 7.22 0.11 -21.61
N ASN A 93 7.68 -0.18 -22.82
CA ASN A 93 9.07 -0.59 -23.05
C ASN A 93 10.07 0.47 -22.54
N GLN A 94 9.82 1.75 -22.79
CA GLN A 94 10.73 2.83 -22.37
C GLN A 94 10.89 2.91 -20.85
N THR A 95 9.78 2.84 -20.11
CA THR A 95 9.76 2.96 -18.66
C THR A 95 10.26 1.69 -17.97
N ALA A 96 9.87 0.52 -18.49
CA ALA A 96 10.40 -0.77 -18.04
C ALA A 96 11.93 -0.87 -18.25
N LEU A 97 12.46 -0.41 -19.40
CA LEU A 97 13.90 -0.40 -19.65
C LEU A 97 14.66 0.55 -18.73
N ALA A 98 14.10 1.73 -18.44
CA ALA A 98 14.71 2.69 -17.52
C ALA A 98 14.82 2.08 -16.10
N GLY A 99 13.73 1.51 -15.59
CA GLY A 99 13.72 0.83 -14.30
C GLY A 99 14.66 -0.38 -14.27
N ALA A 100 14.59 -1.24 -15.29
CA ALA A 100 15.46 -2.42 -15.40
C ALA A 100 16.95 -2.04 -15.44
N ARG A 101 17.31 -0.95 -16.12
CA ARG A 101 18.69 -0.45 -16.17
C ARG A 101 19.17 0.01 -14.81
N GLN A 102 18.34 0.72 -14.05
CA GLN A 102 18.71 1.16 -12.70
C GLN A 102 18.90 -0.04 -11.77
N ILE A 103 17.96 -0.99 -11.76
CA ILE A 103 18.06 -2.20 -10.94
C ILE A 103 19.31 -3.01 -11.29
N TYR A 104 19.60 -3.16 -12.59
CA TYR A 104 20.81 -3.84 -13.04
C TYR A 104 22.07 -3.17 -12.49
N LEU A 105 22.19 -1.85 -12.63
CA LEU A 105 23.36 -1.11 -12.15
C LEU A 105 23.51 -1.20 -10.62
N ASP A 106 22.41 -1.16 -9.87
CA ASP A 106 22.44 -1.32 -8.42
C ASP A 106 22.88 -2.74 -8.04
N THR A 107 22.40 -3.76 -8.76
CA THR A 107 22.78 -5.18 -8.58
C THR A 107 24.28 -5.43 -8.85
N LEU A 108 24.92 -4.62 -9.70
CA LEU A 108 26.36 -4.72 -9.94
C LEU A 108 27.19 -4.05 -8.84
N LYS A 109 26.64 -3.03 -8.17
CA LYS A 109 27.35 -2.23 -7.16
C LYS A 109 27.21 -2.78 -5.75
N ASP A 110 26.10 -3.43 -5.46
CA ASP A 110 25.73 -3.87 -4.12
C ASP A 110 26.50 -5.12 -3.67
N GLU A 111 26.94 -5.15 -2.41
CA GLU A 111 27.79 -6.22 -1.89
C GLU A 111 27.10 -7.59 -1.86
N ASN A 112 25.78 -7.62 -1.62
CA ASN A 112 24.99 -8.85 -1.51
C ASN A 112 24.83 -9.51 -2.88
N THR A 113 24.74 -8.71 -3.94
CA THR A 113 24.35 -9.19 -5.26
C THR A 113 25.47 -9.17 -6.29
N ARG A 114 26.57 -8.44 -6.05
CA ARG A 114 27.69 -8.35 -7.03
C ARG A 114 28.27 -9.71 -7.44
N LYS A 115 28.33 -10.69 -6.52
CA LYS A 115 28.86 -12.04 -6.77
C LYS A 115 27.80 -13.04 -7.25
N MET A 116 26.54 -12.61 -7.38
CA MET A 116 25.45 -13.48 -7.81
C MET A 116 25.61 -13.91 -9.26
N GLU A 117 25.19 -15.14 -9.56
CA GLU A 117 25.14 -15.70 -10.91
C GLU A 117 24.26 -14.84 -11.84
N MET A 118 24.69 -14.71 -13.10
CA MET A 118 24.06 -13.79 -14.05
C MET A 118 22.58 -14.10 -14.31
N TRP A 119 22.18 -15.38 -14.33
CA TRP A 119 20.79 -15.76 -14.55
C TRP A 119 19.87 -15.30 -13.40
N ARG A 120 20.34 -15.38 -12.14
CA ARG A 120 19.60 -14.88 -10.97
C ARG A 120 19.50 -13.36 -11.01
N LYS A 121 20.58 -12.66 -11.40
CA LYS A 121 20.55 -11.20 -11.58
C LYS A 121 19.50 -10.77 -12.60
N LYS A 122 19.35 -11.51 -13.71
CA LYS A 122 18.34 -11.23 -14.74
C LYS A 122 16.91 -11.38 -14.19
N GLN A 123 16.65 -12.47 -13.46
CA GLN A 123 15.35 -12.72 -12.85
C GLN A 123 15.01 -11.63 -11.80
N LEU A 124 15.98 -11.29 -10.96
CA LEU A 124 15.85 -10.28 -9.91
C LEU A 124 15.44 -8.91 -10.44
N ILE A 125 15.94 -8.50 -11.61
CA ILE A 125 15.56 -7.22 -12.23
C ILE A 125 14.05 -7.17 -12.47
N PHE A 126 13.50 -8.23 -13.03
CA PHE A 126 12.07 -8.32 -13.35
C PHE A 126 11.23 -8.38 -12.07
N GLU A 127 11.63 -9.22 -11.11
CA GLU A 127 10.92 -9.37 -9.83
C GLU A 127 10.87 -8.06 -9.04
N LEU A 128 11.98 -7.32 -8.96
CA LEU A 128 12.01 -6.03 -8.28
C LEU A 128 11.18 -4.96 -9.01
N PHE A 129 11.23 -4.91 -10.34
CA PHE A 129 10.40 -3.96 -11.09
C PHE A 129 8.91 -4.21 -10.87
N LEU A 130 8.48 -5.47 -10.95
CA LEU A 130 7.10 -5.86 -10.68
C LEU A 130 6.69 -5.59 -9.24
N LEU A 131 7.53 -5.94 -8.27
CA LEU A 131 7.26 -5.70 -6.86
C LEU A 131 6.93 -4.23 -6.58
N PHE A 132 7.75 -3.30 -7.11
CA PHE A 132 7.50 -1.88 -6.94
C PHE A 132 6.29 -1.40 -7.75
N HIS A 133 6.06 -1.93 -8.95
CA HIS A 133 4.89 -1.58 -9.76
C HIS A 133 3.59 -1.97 -9.05
N GLU A 134 3.49 -3.19 -8.54
CA GLU A 134 2.33 -3.69 -7.80
C GLU A 134 2.14 -2.91 -6.49
N THR A 135 3.21 -2.76 -5.71
CA THR A 135 3.15 -2.07 -4.41
C THR A 135 2.70 -0.62 -4.58
N LEU A 136 3.28 0.13 -5.52
CA LEU A 136 2.92 1.53 -5.76
C LEU A 136 1.55 1.69 -6.39
N SER A 137 1.07 0.71 -7.14
CA SER A 137 -0.28 0.73 -7.74
C SER A 137 -1.40 0.50 -6.70
N GLU A 138 -1.10 -0.22 -5.61
CA GLU A 138 -2.12 -0.63 -4.62
C GLU A 138 -2.00 0.07 -3.26
N LEU A 139 -0.80 0.22 -2.73
CA LEU A 139 -0.57 0.65 -1.36
C LEU A 139 -1.12 2.05 -1.06
N PRO A 140 -0.90 3.08 -1.91
CA PRO A 140 -1.40 4.44 -1.62
C PRO A 140 -2.94 4.51 -1.51
N LEU A 141 -3.67 3.88 -2.43
CA LEU A 141 -5.13 3.80 -2.33
C LEU A 141 -5.58 2.98 -1.11
N THR A 142 -4.85 1.92 -0.77
CA THR A 142 -5.12 1.13 0.43
C THR A 142 -4.95 1.97 1.70
N ILE A 143 -3.94 2.84 1.76
CA ILE A 143 -3.72 3.78 2.88
C ILE A 143 -4.92 4.73 2.97
N LEU A 144 -5.29 5.36 1.86
CA LEU A 144 -6.38 6.34 1.83
C LEU A 144 -7.73 5.71 2.18
N ALA A 145 -8.04 4.52 1.67
CA ALA A 145 -9.24 3.78 2.05
C ALA A 145 -9.28 3.49 3.56
N ASN A 146 -8.15 3.19 4.19
CA ASN A 146 -8.07 3.04 5.64
C ASN A 146 -8.34 4.36 6.37
N ILE A 147 -7.86 5.49 5.85
CA ILE A 147 -8.16 6.82 6.44
C ILE A 147 -9.66 7.09 6.37
N VAL A 148 -10.28 6.88 5.21
CA VAL A 148 -11.72 7.05 5.03
C VAL A 148 -12.50 6.16 6.01
N ILE A 149 -12.14 4.88 6.15
CA ILE A 149 -12.77 3.98 7.13
C ILE A 149 -12.61 4.51 8.55
N ALA A 150 -11.42 4.96 8.93
CA ALA A 150 -11.14 5.46 10.27
C ALA A 150 -12.00 6.69 10.63
N LYS A 151 -12.31 7.52 9.64
CA LYS A 151 -13.04 8.79 9.81
C LYS A 151 -14.55 8.66 9.63
N GLN A 152 -14.98 7.97 8.58
CA GLN A 152 -16.38 7.89 8.16
C GLN A 152 -17.09 6.63 8.68
N TYR A 153 -16.35 5.56 8.98
CA TYR A 153 -16.92 4.26 9.36
C TYR A 153 -16.33 3.72 10.68
N PRO A 154 -16.45 4.46 11.80
CA PRO A 154 -15.80 4.11 13.07
C PRO A 154 -16.24 2.75 13.63
N VAL A 155 -17.42 2.25 13.26
CA VAL A 155 -17.90 0.90 13.63
C VAL A 155 -16.96 -0.23 13.19
N MET A 156 -16.17 0.00 12.14
CA MET A 156 -15.21 -0.99 11.60
C MET A 156 -13.82 -0.88 12.21
N ARG A 157 -13.57 0.09 13.12
CA ARG A 157 -12.23 0.40 13.65
C ARG A 157 -11.51 -0.80 14.27
N ASN A 158 -12.21 -1.62 15.06
CA ASN A 158 -11.58 -2.78 15.70
C ASN A 158 -11.12 -3.83 14.67
N ALA A 159 -11.93 -4.06 13.64
CA ALA A 159 -11.59 -4.95 12.54
C ALA A 159 -10.42 -4.39 11.71
N GLN A 160 -10.43 -3.08 11.46
CA GLN A 160 -9.35 -2.36 10.80
C GLN A 160 -8.02 -2.50 11.55
N VAL A 161 -7.99 -2.18 12.85
CA VAL A 161 -6.79 -2.28 13.70
C VAL A 161 -6.26 -3.71 13.71
N TYR A 162 -7.13 -4.71 13.87
CA TYR A 162 -6.76 -6.12 13.82
C TYR A 162 -6.12 -6.49 12.46
N SER A 163 -6.74 -6.07 11.36
CA SER A 163 -6.23 -6.34 10.02
C SER A 163 -4.88 -5.67 9.77
N LEU A 164 -4.70 -4.42 10.22
CA LEU A 164 -3.46 -3.67 10.06
C LEU A 164 -2.33 -4.28 10.90
N LEU A 165 -2.58 -4.67 12.15
CA LEU A 165 -1.57 -5.33 13.00
C LEU A 165 -1.07 -6.63 12.38
N LYS A 166 -1.99 -7.44 11.85
CA LYS A 166 -1.64 -8.71 11.20
C LYS A 166 -0.92 -8.49 9.86
N GLY A 167 -1.34 -7.50 9.08
CA GLY A 167 -0.73 -7.13 7.81
C GLY A 167 0.68 -6.55 7.99
N SER A 168 0.84 -5.59 8.89
CA SER A 168 2.11 -4.92 9.23
C SER A 168 3.28 -5.87 9.42
N MET A 169 3.11 -6.88 10.30
CA MET A 169 4.15 -7.88 10.52
C MET A 169 4.48 -8.66 9.25
N ARG A 170 3.47 -9.07 8.48
CA ARG A 170 3.69 -9.81 7.23
C ARG A 170 4.44 -8.97 6.21
N ASP A 171 3.97 -7.76 5.96
CA ASP A 171 4.50 -6.89 4.89
C ASP A 171 5.95 -6.48 5.18
N MET A 172 6.27 -6.13 6.43
CA MET A 172 7.64 -5.77 6.84
C MET A 172 8.62 -6.96 6.76
N HIS A 173 8.12 -8.19 6.88
CA HIS A 173 8.94 -9.40 6.82
C HIS A 173 8.96 -10.08 5.45
N ASP A 174 8.20 -9.59 4.47
CA ASP A 174 8.01 -10.26 3.18
C ASP A 174 9.34 -10.44 2.43
N LEU A 175 10.22 -9.44 2.49
CA LEU A 175 11.55 -9.48 1.87
C LEU A 175 12.66 -10.04 2.78
N VAL A 176 12.37 -10.36 4.04
CA VAL A 176 13.40 -10.88 4.98
C VAL A 176 14.03 -12.19 4.49
N PRO A 177 13.29 -13.16 3.94
CA PRO A 177 13.88 -14.40 3.41
C PRO A 177 14.87 -14.18 2.25
N VAL A 178 14.72 -13.08 1.51
CA VAL A 178 15.51 -12.79 0.30
C VAL A 178 16.42 -11.57 0.43
N LYS A 179 16.51 -10.97 1.62
CA LYS A 179 17.26 -9.72 1.86
C LYS A 179 18.74 -9.77 1.45
N ASP A 180 19.35 -10.96 1.51
CA ASP A 180 20.76 -11.19 1.16
C ASP A 180 20.93 -11.48 -0.34
N PHE A 181 19.85 -11.52 -1.11
CA PHE A 181 19.82 -11.75 -2.56
C PHE A 181 19.26 -10.56 -3.34
N ILE A 182 18.96 -9.44 -2.68
CA ILE A 182 18.50 -8.22 -3.31
C ILE A 182 19.42 -7.06 -2.92
N PRO A 183 19.58 -6.02 -3.77
CA PRO A 183 20.33 -4.85 -3.36
C PRO A 183 19.66 -4.20 -2.16
N GLN A 184 20.46 -3.77 -1.18
CA GLN A 184 19.99 -3.29 0.11
C GLN A 184 18.96 -2.16 -0.03
N ARG A 185 19.16 -1.29 -1.03
CA ARG A 185 18.26 -0.19 -1.36
C ARG A 185 16.82 -0.65 -1.51
N TYR A 186 16.55 -1.71 -2.26
CA TYR A 186 15.19 -2.13 -2.59
C TYR A 186 14.46 -2.70 -1.37
N PHE A 187 15.17 -3.44 -0.52
CA PHE A 187 14.64 -3.86 0.78
C PHE A 187 14.23 -2.65 1.63
N VAL A 188 15.13 -1.66 1.74
CA VAL A 188 14.93 -0.47 2.56
C VAL A 188 13.75 0.36 2.06
N LEU A 189 13.66 0.58 0.74
CA LEU A 189 12.59 1.36 0.13
C LEU A 189 11.22 0.67 0.25
N HIS A 190 11.16 -0.63 -0.05
CA HIS A 190 9.94 -1.42 0.07
C HIS A 190 9.40 -1.39 1.50
N ASN A 191 10.23 -1.77 2.47
CA ASN A 191 9.83 -1.78 3.87
C ASN A 191 9.58 -0.36 4.41
N GLY A 192 10.24 0.66 3.85
CA GLY A 192 10.00 2.06 4.17
C GLY A 192 8.56 2.50 3.86
N MET A 193 7.96 2.02 2.76
CA MET A 193 6.58 2.35 2.40
C MET A 193 5.58 1.77 3.41
N PHE A 194 5.78 0.52 3.84
CA PHE A 194 4.94 -0.12 4.86
C PHE A 194 5.15 0.48 6.25
N TYR A 195 6.39 0.82 6.61
CA TYR A 195 6.68 1.60 7.81
C TYR A 195 5.90 2.92 7.81
N ALA A 196 5.92 3.64 6.69
CA ALA A 196 5.23 4.93 6.55
C ALA A 196 3.71 4.81 6.70
N ARG A 197 3.10 3.78 6.08
CA ARG A 197 1.70 3.42 6.31
C ARG A 197 1.43 3.24 7.79
N ASP A 198 2.18 2.36 8.43
CA ASP A 198 1.91 1.93 9.81
C ASP A 198 2.11 3.09 10.80
N MET A 199 3.10 3.95 10.57
CA MET A 199 3.29 5.19 11.32
C MET A 199 2.11 6.17 11.16
N LEU A 200 1.61 6.37 9.95
CA LEU A 200 0.44 7.22 9.74
C LEU A 200 -0.80 6.60 10.41
N MET A 201 -1.03 5.31 10.23
CA MET A 201 -2.20 4.62 10.78
C MET A 201 -2.17 4.59 12.30
N ALA A 202 -1.01 4.41 12.92
CA ALA A 202 -0.85 4.52 14.36
C ALA A 202 -1.28 5.90 14.88
N TYR A 203 -0.96 6.98 14.15
CA TYR A 203 -1.37 8.34 14.48
C TYR A 203 -2.87 8.55 14.29
N ILE A 204 -3.42 8.22 13.12
CA ILE A 204 -4.84 8.46 12.79
C ILE A 204 -5.79 7.64 13.67
N LEU A 205 -5.42 6.39 13.95
CA LEU A 205 -6.21 5.48 14.79
C LEU A 205 -5.88 5.60 16.28
N SER A 206 -4.97 6.49 16.68
CA SER A 206 -4.45 6.59 18.06
C SER A 206 -4.09 5.22 18.65
N GLU A 207 -3.51 4.33 17.84
CA GLU A 207 -3.19 2.95 18.20
C GLU A 207 -1.69 2.75 18.21
N TYR A 208 -1.09 2.87 19.39
CA TYR A 208 0.35 2.77 19.58
C TYR A 208 0.93 1.43 19.15
N LYS A 209 0.15 0.33 19.23
CA LYS A 209 0.59 -1.00 18.80
C LYS A 209 0.85 -1.10 17.29
N LEU A 210 0.33 -0.16 16.48
CA LEU A 210 0.61 -0.13 15.04
C LEU A 210 1.97 0.49 14.72
N ASN A 211 2.59 1.24 15.64
CA ASN A 211 3.83 1.92 15.33
C ASN A 211 4.96 0.87 15.12
N PRO A 212 5.68 0.93 13.98
CA PRO A 212 6.73 -0.01 13.59
C PRO A 212 7.81 -0.25 14.65
N VAL A 213 8.16 0.77 15.42
CA VAL A 213 9.21 0.71 16.45
C VAL A 213 8.74 -0.06 17.70
N ILE A 214 7.45 -0.44 17.76
CA ILE A 214 6.89 -1.24 18.85
C ILE A 214 6.52 -2.63 18.35
N ASN A 215 5.89 -2.76 17.19
CA ASN A 215 5.41 -4.05 16.71
C ASN A 215 6.45 -4.85 15.91
N ILE A 216 7.43 -4.22 15.25
CA ILE A 216 8.45 -4.94 14.48
C ILE A 216 9.68 -5.21 15.36
N PRO A 217 10.01 -6.48 15.66
CA PRO A 217 11.11 -6.84 16.58
C PRO A 217 12.47 -6.21 16.22
N GLU A 218 12.78 -6.12 14.93
CA GLU A 218 14.04 -5.58 14.43
C GLU A 218 14.15 -4.07 14.62
N LEU A 219 13.00 -3.37 14.67
CA LEU A 219 12.92 -1.93 14.86
C LEU A 219 12.84 -1.51 16.33
N GLN A 220 12.44 -2.41 17.24
CA GLN A 220 12.35 -2.13 18.69
C GLN A 220 13.67 -1.65 19.30
N ARG A 221 14.80 -2.07 18.71
CA ARG A 221 16.15 -1.65 19.15
C ARG A 221 16.43 -0.17 18.94
N PHE A 222 15.66 0.48 18.08
CA PHE A 222 15.76 1.92 17.81
C PHE A 222 14.77 2.74 18.65
N ARG A 223 14.00 2.10 19.51
CA ARG A 223 13.08 2.78 20.42
C ARG A 223 13.89 3.66 21.38
N ASN A 224 13.54 4.94 21.41
CA ASN A 224 14.17 5.96 22.25
C ASN A 224 15.66 6.22 21.97
N LEU A 225 16.22 5.73 20.86
CA LEU A 225 17.56 6.15 20.45
C LEU A 225 17.48 7.57 19.88
N ASP A 226 18.39 8.44 20.32
CA ASP A 226 18.53 9.75 19.70
C ASP A 226 19.21 9.64 18.32
N VAL A 227 19.14 10.70 17.52
CA VAL A 227 19.74 10.71 16.16
C VAL A 227 21.27 10.50 16.21
N LYS A 228 21.95 10.97 17.26
CA LYS A 228 23.42 10.86 17.38
C LYS A 228 23.84 9.41 17.68
N GLU A 229 23.14 8.74 18.59
CA GLU A 229 23.28 7.33 18.93
C GLU A 229 23.00 6.46 17.71
N MET A 230 21.96 6.82 16.95
CA MET A 230 21.58 6.23 15.67
C MET A 230 22.67 6.36 14.59
N MET A 231 23.48 7.43 14.60
CA MET A 231 24.58 7.63 13.64
C MET A 231 25.90 6.93 14.00
N THR A 232 25.95 6.18 15.10
CA THR A 232 27.16 5.42 15.46
C THR A 232 27.46 4.31 14.44
N HIS A 233 28.74 3.97 14.26
CA HIS A 233 29.21 2.92 13.33
C HIS A 233 28.53 1.55 13.52
N ARG A 234 27.96 1.31 14.70
CA ARG A 234 27.21 0.09 15.02
C ARG A 234 25.92 -0.04 14.20
N TRP A 235 25.18 1.04 14.01
CA TRP A 235 23.85 1.00 13.40
C TRP A 235 23.87 1.33 11.91
N SER A 236 24.87 2.06 11.44
CA SER A 236 24.99 2.45 10.03
C SER A 236 25.12 1.28 9.05
N ARG A 237 25.44 0.07 9.53
CA ARG A 237 25.45 -1.17 8.74
C ARG A 237 24.13 -1.95 8.79
N SER A 238 23.20 -1.58 9.68
CA SER A 238 21.93 -2.30 9.84
C SER A 238 20.95 -1.90 8.75
N ILE A 239 20.45 -2.87 7.99
CA ILE A 239 19.42 -2.60 6.97
C ILE A 239 18.14 -2.02 7.59
N TRP A 240 17.78 -2.45 8.80
CA TRP A 240 16.62 -1.96 9.55
C TRP A 240 16.78 -0.55 10.09
N TYR A 241 18.02 -0.12 10.35
CA TYR A 241 18.30 1.27 10.65
C TYR A 241 17.95 2.16 9.45
N HIS A 242 18.41 1.76 8.26
CA HIS A 242 18.09 2.46 7.01
C HIS A 242 16.59 2.44 6.70
N THR A 243 15.91 1.31 6.94
CA THR A 243 14.44 1.21 6.84
C THR A 243 13.74 2.21 7.75
N LYS A 244 14.19 2.38 9.01
CA LYS A 244 13.61 3.39 9.90
C LYS A 244 13.80 4.80 9.36
N VAL A 245 15.02 5.17 8.96
CA VAL A 245 15.34 6.52 8.47
C VAL A 245 14.51 6.86 7.22
N ILE A 246 14.47 5.95 6.25
CA ILE A 246 13.68 6.09 5.03
C ILE A 246 12.18 6.07 5.34
N GLY A 247 11.73 5.18 6.22
CA GLY A 247 10.34 5.10 6.63
C GLY A 247 9.83 6.36 7.34
N ASP A 248 10.64 6.97 8.20
CA ASP A 248 10.33 8.25 8.85
C ASP A 248 10.19 9.36 7.79
N ALA A 249 11.10 9.41 6.81
CA ALA A 249 11.01 10.37 5.70
C ALA A 249 9.78 10.14 4.81
N MET A 250 9.48 8.89 4.45
CA MET A 250 8.28 8.52 3.68
C MET A 250 7.00 8.85 4.45
N SER A 251 6.97 8.65 5.78
CA SER A 251 5.83 9.01 6.62
C SER A 251 5.58 10.51 6.63
N ASN A 252 6.66 11.31 6.71
CA ASN A 252 6.54 12.77 6.65
C ASN A 252 6.02 13.24 5.28
N ILE A 253 6.53 12.67 4.18
CA ILE A 253 5.99 12.93 2.84
C ILE A 253 4.51 12.58 2.76
N LEU A 254 4.14 11.42 3.28
CA LEU A 254 2.76 10.95 3.24
C LEU A 254 1.82 11.86 4.03
N LYS A 255 2.25 12.38 5.19
CA LYS A 255 1.49 13.40 5.95
C LYS A 255 1.30 14.71 5.17
N LEU A 256 2.27 15.09 4.35
CA LEU A 256 2.16 16.28 3.49
C LEU A 256 1.21 16.04 2.30
N SER A 257 1.19 14.81 1.76
CA SER A 257 0.31 14.43 0.65
C SER A 257 -1.15 14.24 1.07
N VAL A 258 -1.38 13.77 2.30
CA VAL A 258 -2.72 13.60 2.87
C VAL A 258 -3.18 14.94 3.44
N ASN A 259 -3.31 15.94 2.56
CA ASN A 259 -3.78 17.29 2.90
C ASN A 259 -5.21 17.49 2.39
N TYR A 260 -6.14 16.76 2.99
CA TYR A 260 -7.54 16.77 2.63
C TYR A 260 -8.43 16.56 3.86
N ASP A 261 -9.61 17.15 3.87
CA ASP A 261 -10.59 16.96 4.94
C ASP A 261 -11.37 15.66 4.72
N PHE A 262 -10.92 14.59 5.38
CA PHE A 262 -11.56 13.29 5.29
C PHE A 262 -12.87 13.18 6.07
N GLU A 263 -13.22 14.17 6.90
CA GLU A 263 -14.46 14.19 7.70
C GLU A 263 -15.61 14.91 6.98
N ARG A 264 -15.33 15.59 5.87
CA ARG A 264 -16.37 16.23 5.05
C ARG A 264 -17.39 15.23 4.49
N GLU A 265 -18.53 15.76 4.03
CA GLU A 265 -19.60 14.98 3.41
C GLU A 265 -19.11 14.20 2.17
N ILE A 266 -19.64 12.98 2.00
CA ILE A 266 -19.27 12.07 0.93
C ILE A 266 -20.09 12.40 -0.32
N ASP A 267 -19.39 12.83 -1.37
CA ASP A 267 -19.93 13.14 -2.68
C ASP A 267 -18.93 12.67 -3.78
N PRO A 268 -19.23 12.83 -5.08
CA PRO A 268 -18.26 12.48 -6.12
C PRO A 268 -16.95 13.26 -6.02
N ASP A 269 -16.99 14.54 -5.68
CA ASP A 269 -15.80 15.38 -5.53
C ASP A 269 -14.90 14.89 -4.38
N TYR A 270 -15.47 14.26 -3.36
CA TYR A 270 -14.75 13.66 -2.26
C TYR A 270 -13.83 12.55 -2.76
N PHE A 271 -14.37 11.61 -3.53
CA PHE A 271 -13.58 10.49 -4.05
C PHE A 271 -12.59 10.90 -5.13
N LEU A 272 -12.89 11.97 -5.88
CA LEU A 272 -11.91 12.57 -6.78
C LEU A 272 -10.71 13.14 -6.00
N ALA A 273 -10.95 13.91 -4.94
CA ALA A 273 -9.89 14.47 -4.10
C ALA A 273 -9.08 13.36 -3.38
N VAL A 274 -9.74 12.30 -2.92
CA VAL A 274 -9.06 11.10 -2.39
C VAL A 274 -8.14 10.49 -3.45
N TYR A 275 -8.61 10.36 -4.69
CA TYR A 275 -7.78 9.83 -5.78
C TYR A 275 -6.61 10.78 -6.12
N GLU A 276 -6.80 12.09 -6.10
CA GLU A 276 -5.71 13.06 -6.31
C GLU A 276 -4.64 12.97 -5.20
N CYS A 277 -5.05 12.76 -3.94
CA CYS A 277 -4.11 12.46 -2.85
C CYS A 277 -3.29 11.21 -3.16
N CYS A 278 -3.90 10.17 -3.76
CA CYS A 278 -3.18 8.96 -4.17
C CYS A 278 -2.08 9.28 -5.18
N VAL A 279 -2.41 10.06 -6.21
CA VAL A 279 -1.47 10.45 -7.27
C VAL A 279 -0.31 11.26 -6.67
N ASP A 280 -0.59 12.18 -5.74
CA ASP A 280 0.45 12.95 -5.06
C ASP A 280 1.36 12.07 -4.19
N ILE A 281 0.81 11.11 -3.43
CA ILE A 281 1.62 10.13 -2.66
C ILE A 281 2.57 9.37 -3.59
N VAL A 282 2.05 8.80 -4.68
CA VAL A 282 2.85 8.04 -5.66
C VAL A 282 3.97 8.91 -6.22
N ASN A 283 3.66 10.09 -6.73
CA ASN A 283 4.64 10.98 -7.35
C ASN A 283 5.76 11.37 -6.38
N ARG A 284 5.41 11.74 -5.14
CA ARG A 284 6.44 12.11 -4.14
C ARG A 284 7.29 10.93 -3.72
N TRP A 285 6.70 9.75 -3.57
CA TRP A 285 7.47 8.54 -3.29
C TRP A 285 8.39 8.18 -4.44
N LEU A 286 7.96 8.27 -5.69
CA LEU A 286 8.83 8.04 -6.86
C LEU A 286 10.03 8.99 -6.87
N VAL A 287 9.81 10.28 -6.61
CA VAL A 287 10.91 11.26 -6.51
C VAL A 287 11.85 10.91 -5.36
N MET A 288 11.31 10.62 -4.17
CA MET A 288 12.12 10.26 -2.99
C MET A 288 12.96 9.00 -3.24
N MET A 289 12.38 8.02 -3.94
CA MET A 289 13.05 6.76 -4.27
C MET A 289 13.98 6.87 -5.47
N ALA A 290 14.06 8.03 -6.13
CA ALA A 290 14.70 8.25 -7.42
C ALA A 290 14.28 7.18 -8.45
N MET A 291 12.97 7.03 -8.60
CA MET A 291 12.28 6.12 -9.52
C MET A 291 11.31 6.88 -10.45
N GLN A 292 11.43 8.21 -10.55
CA GLN A 292 10.55 9.03 -11.41
C GLN A 292 10.60 8.65 -12.89
N ASP A 293 11.70 8.05 -13.35
CA ASP A 293 11.86 7.59 -14.73
C ASP A 293 11.33 6.16 -14.95
N TRP A 294 10.84 5.49 -13.89
CA TRP A 294 10.30 4.13 -13.96
C TRP A 294 8.85 4.09 -14.40
N TYR A 295 8.11 5.16 -14.16
CA TYR A 295 6.69 5.25 -14.47
C TYR A 295 6.34 6.66 -14.92
N THR A 296 5.53 6.77 -15.98
CA THR A 296 5.04 8.05 -16.53
C THR A 296 3.53 8.18 -16.37
#